data_AF-A0A8J8J6M0-F1
#
_entry.id   AF-A0A8J8J6M0-F1
#
_cell.length_a   1.000
_cell.length_b   1.000
_cell.length_c   1.000
_cell.angle_alpha   90.00
_cell.angle_beta   90.00
_cell.angle_gamma   90.00
#
_symmetry.space_group_name_H-M   'P 1'
#
loop_
_entity.id
_entity.type
_entity.pdbx_description
1 polymer ?
#
loop_
_entity_poly.entity_id
_entity_poly.type
_entity_poly.pdbx_seq_one_letter_code
_entity_poly.pdbx_strand_id
1 'polypeptide(L)'
;YLWEEWDFFKNFDGKVTHVFNGIDCSFWNEELLENADLPRSERRRAILRRFGLEDGKTSMFIGRFDKAQKGVDTLLRAIEILSSDPAFWEMRFLIIGKGDPELEAWTRAVRERFPRNVKVVNEVLPREVVRELYGSVDF
;
A
#
# COMPACT_ATOMS: atom_id res chain seq x y z
N TYR A 1 18.82 17.94 -8.86
CA TYR A 1 17.82 18.81 -8.24
C TYR A 1 18.35 19.44 -6.95
N LEU A 2 18.58 18.71 -5.84
CA LEU A 2 19.04 19.32 -4.57
C LEU A 2 20.47 19.92 -4.59
N TRP A 3 21.33 19.49 -5.51
CA TRP A 3 22.72 19.99 -5.59
C TRP A 3 22.83 21.42 -6.15
N GLU A 4 21.87 21.86 -6.97
CA GLU A 4 21.88 23.20 -7.59
C GLU A 4 21.43 24.28 -6.60
N GLU A 5 20.66 23.91 -5.57
CA GLU A 5 20.15 24.83 -4.55
C GLU A 5 21.03 24.85 -3.27
N TRP A 6 22.15 24.13 -3.27
CA TRP A 6 22.98 23.98 -2.07
C TRP A 6 23.54 25.31 -1.56
N ASP A 7 23.87 26.23 -2.46
CA ASP A 7 24.32 27.58 -2.09
C ASP A 7 23.23 28.42 -1.44
N PHE A 8 21.95 28.18 -1.77
CA PHE A 8 20.82 28.79 -1.08
C PHE A 8 20.69 28.21 0.34
N PHE A 9 20.74 26.89 0.50
CA PHE A 9 20.59 26.22 1.81
C PHE A 9 21.72 26.52 2.79
N LYS A 10 22.95 26.79 2.32
CA LYS A 10 24.07 27.24 3.18
C LYS A 10 23.76 28.48 4.00
N ASN A 11 22.91 29.40 3.52
CA ASN A 11 22.50 30.60 4.26
C ASN A 11 21.67 30.29 5.52
N PHE A 12 21.20 29.05 5.64
CA PHE A 12 20.38 28.54 6.73
C PHE A 12 21.11 27.49 7.57
N ASP A 13 22.43 27.39 7.45
CA ASP A 13 23.24 26.52 8.30
C ASP A 13 23.03 26.87 9.79
N GLY A 14 22.84 25.83 10.62
CA GLY A 14 22.42 25.96 12.01
C GLY A 14 20.99 26.47 12.26
N LYS A 15 20.22 26.82 11.21
CA LYS A 15 18.80 27.25 11.30
C LYS A 15 17.81 26.14 10.89
N VAL A 16 18.31 25.06 10.31
CA VAL A 16 17.49 23.90 9.97
C VAL A 16 17.38 23.00 11.19
N THR A 17 16.14 22.73 11.58
CA THR A 17 15.80 21.71 12.56
C THR A 17 14.81 20.72 11.94
N HIS A 18 14.72 19.53 12.50
CA HIS A 18 13.80 18.49 12.03
C HIS A 18 12.68 18.30 13.04
N VAL A 19 11.46 18.22 12.54
CA VAL A 19 10.30 17.82 13.32
C VAL A 19 9.68 16.65 12.56
N PHE A 20 9.71 15.46 13.17
CA PHE A 20 9.09 14.30 12.57
C PHE A 20 7.57 14.45 12.61
N ASN A 21 6.91 14.06 11.52
CA ASN A 21 5.45 14.07 11.47
C ASN A 21 4.89 13.03 12.44
N GLY A 22 3.86 13.43 13.19
CA GLY A 22 3.02 12.52 13.95
C GLY A 22 1.86 11.96 13.11
N ILE A 23 1.01 11.17 13.77
CA ILE A 23 -0.28 10.73 13.23
C ILE A 23 -1.40 11.10 14.20
N ASP A 24 -2.62 11.24 13.69
CA ASP A 24 -3.81 11.46 14.51
C ASP A 24 -4.27 10.13 15.16
N CYS A 25 -3.83 9.88 16.39
CA CYS A 25 -4.19 8.68 17.13
C CYS A 25 -5.67 8.63 17.57
N SER A 26 -6.40 9.75 17.49
CA SER A 26 -7.85 9.72 17.76
C SER A 26 -8.61 9.05 16.62
N PHE A 27 -8.08 9.13 15.40
CA PHE A 27 -8.64 8.47 14.23
C PHE A 27 -7.98 7.12 13.93
N TRP A 28 -6.65 7.06 13.95
CA TRP A 28 -5.86 5.85 13.71
C TRP A 28 -5.76 5.03 14.99
N ASN A 29 -6.87 4.40 15.37
CA ASN A 29 -7.02 3.59 16.58
C ASN A 29 -7.63 2.22 16.22
N GLU A 30 -7.03 1.15 16.74
CA GLU A 30 -7.50 -0.23 16.55
C GLU A 30 -8.86 -0.50 17.20
N GLU A 31 -9.23 0.25 18.24
CA GLU A 31 -10.55 0.15 18.90
C GLU A 31 -11.70 0.60 17.99
N LEU A 32 -11.39 1.40 16.96
CA LEU A 32 -12.37 1.91 16.00
C LEU A 32 -12.55 0.98 14.79
N LEU A 33 -11.92 -0.20 14.80
CA LEU A 33 -12.08 -1.19 13.76
C LEU A 33 -13.43 -1.89 13.88
N GLU A 34 -14.09 -2.16 12.74
CA GLU A 34 -15.43 -2.77 12.73
C GLU A 34 -15.51 -4.11 13.48
N ASN A 35 -14.42 -4.87 13.51
CA ASN A 35 -14.31 -6.15 14.19
C ASN A 35 -13.10 -6.19 15.14
N ALA A 36 -12.91 -5.13 15.93
CA ALA A 36 -11.75 -4.95 16.81
C ALA A 36 -11.54 -6.10 17.80
N ASP A 37 -12.61 -6.79 18.18
CA ASP A 37 -12.62 -7.96 19.06
C ASP A 37 -12.09 -9.24 18.40
N LEU A 38 -12.05 -9.28 17.05
CA LEU A 38 -11.55 -10.43 16.32
C LEU A 38 -10.02 -10.44 16.18
N PRO A 39 -9.39 -11.64 16.19
CA PRO A 39 -7.99 -11.78 15.83
C PRO A 39 -7.69 -11.17 14.45
N ARG A 40 -6.48 -10.64 14.27
CA ARG A 40 -6.06 -10.02 12.99
C ARG A 40 -6.26 -10.94 11.79
N SER A 41 -6.03 -12.24 11.93
CA SER A 41 -6.27 -13.24 10.87
C SER A 41 -7.73 -13.31 10.42
N GLU A 42 -8.66 -13.17 11.37
CA GLU A 42 -10.10 -13.16 11.08
C GLU A 42 -10.54 -11.86 10.43
N ARG A 43 -10.00 -10.73 10.88
CA ARG A 43 -10.18 -9.42 10.23
C ARG A 43 -9.62 -9.42 8.81
N ARG A 44 -8.41 -9.95 8.60
CA ARG A 44 -7.77 -10.15 7.29
C ARG A 44 -8.67 -10.94 6.35
N ARG A 45 -9.18 -12.09 6.83
CA ARG A 45 -10.09 -12.93 6.05
C ARG A 45 -11.36 -12.17 5.66
N ALA A 46 -11.92 -11.39 6.59
CA ALA A 46 -13.12 -10.59 6.32
C ALA A 46 -12.86 -9.50 5.26
N ILE A 47 -11.76 -8.74 5.39
CA ILE A 47 -11.43 -7.67 4.44
C ILE A 47 -11.06 -8.23 3.05
N LEU A 48 -10.32 -9.33 2.98
CA LEU A 48 -10.00 -10.00 1.70
C LEU A 48 -11.27 -10.45 0.96
N ARG A 49 -12.23 -11.03 1.69
CA ARG A 49 -13.53 -11.40 1.13
C ARG A 49 -14.29 -10.20 0.56
N ARG A 50 -14.25 -9.03 1.22
CA ARG A 50 -14.84 -7.79 0.69
C ARG A 50 -14.21 -7.37 -0.65
N PHE A 51 -12.92 -7.65 -0.82
CA PHE A 51 -12.20 -7.40 -2.07
C PHE A 51 -12.32 -8.53 -3.11
N GLY A 52 -12.99 -9.63 -2.78
CA GLY A 52 -13.17 -10.80 -3.65
C GLY A 52 -11.96 -11.73 -3.70
N LEU A 53 -11.14 -11.74 -2.66
CA LEU A 53 -9.99 -12.63 -2.50
C LEU A 53 -10.25 -13.68 -1.40
N GLU A 54 -9.64 -14.85 -1.57
CA GLU A 54 -9.54 -15.86 -0.50
C GLU A 54 -8.52 -15.44 0.55
N ASP A 55 -8.58 -16.04 1.75
CA ASP A 55 -7.57 -15.79 2.79
C ASP A 55 -6.17 -16.21 2.33
N GLY A 56 -5.15 -15.53 2.86
CA GLY A 56 -3.75 -15.73 2.52
C GLY A 56 -2.86 -14.65 3.15
N LYS A 57 -1.54 -14.87 3.12
CA LYS A 57 -0.56 -13.89 3.61
C LYS A 57 -0.68 -12.62 2.77
N THR A 58 -1.08 -11.52 3.38
CA THR A 58 -1.48 -10.32 2.64
C THR A 58 -0.45 -9.22 2.76
N SER A 59 0.00 -8.72 1.63
CA SER A 59 0.76 -7.48 1.52
C SER A 59 -0.09 -6.40 0.86
N MET A 60 -0.01 -5.18 1.38
CA MET A 60 -0.69 -4.02 0.83
C MET A 60 0.30 -2.95 0.39
N PHE A 61 0.04 -2.40 -0.79
CA PHE A 61 0.56 -1.13 -1.22
C PHE A 61 -0.58 -0.11 -1.25
N ILE A 62 -0.39 1.01 -0.55
CA ILE A 62 -1.26 2.17 -0.64
C ILE A 62 -0.45 3.43 -0.88
N GLY A 63 -0.71 4.11 -1.99
CA GLY A 63 0.03 5.31 -2.33
C GLY A 63 -0.28 5.87 -3.71
N ARG A 64 0.24 7.06 -3.98
CA ARG A 64 0.15 7.65 -5.32
C ARG A 64 0.96 6.81 -6.31
N PHE A 65 0.40 6.55 -7.49
CA PHE A 65 1.16 5.90 -8.56
C PHE A 65 2.05 6.93 -9.22
N ASP A 66 3.31 6.92 -8.80
CA ASP A 66 4.37 7.79 -9.26
C ASP A 66 5.61 6.93 -9.51
N LYS A 67 6.19 7.05 -10.71
CA LYS A 67 7.33 6.24 -11.16
C LYS A 67 8.63 6.54 -10.41
N ALA A 68 8.77 7.72 -9.82
CA ALA A 68 10.04 8.16 -9.24
C ALA A 68 10.07 8.01 -7.71
N GLN A 69 8.93 8.11 -7.04
CA GLN A 69 8.91 8.32 -5.58
C GLN A 69 8.33 7.14 -4.78
N LYS A 70 7.49 6.30 -5.38
CA LYS A 70 6.69 5.31 -4.62
C LYS A 70 6.98 3.85 -4.95
N GLY A 71 7.76 3.56 -5.99
CA GLY A 71 8.26 2.21 -6.26
C GLY A 71 7.19 1.18 -6.63
N VAL A 72 6.01 1.61 -7.10
CA VAL A 72 4.93 0.69 -7.48
C VAL A 72 5.32 -0.17 -8.70
N ASP A 73 6.10 0.38 -9.62
CA ASP A 73 6.73 -0.33 -10.73
C ASP A 73 7.63 -1.49 -10.23
N THR A 74 8.44 -1.22 -9.20
CA THR A 74 9.31 -2.22 -8.59
C THR A 74 8.49 -3.33 -7.94
N LEU A 75 7.40 -2.97 -7.23
CA LEU A 75 6.47 -3.95 -6.66
C LEU A 75 5.83 -4.83 -7.74
N LEU A 76 5.32 -4.24 -8.83
CA LEU A 76 4.71 -4.99 -9.92
C LEU A 76 5.70 -5.96 -10.55
N ARG A 77 6.94 -5.52 -10.74
CA ARG A 77 8.00 -6.38 -11.24
C ARG A 77 8.32 -7.52 -10.28
N ALA A 78 8.34 -7.27 -8.98
CA ALA A 78 8.57 -8.30 -7.97
C ALA A 78 7.45 -9.35 -7.97
N ILE A 79 6.19 -8.94 -8.10
CA ILE A 79 5.04 -9.86 -8.22
C ILE A 79 5.20 -10.80 -9.42
N GLU A 80 5.61 -10.26 -10.57
CA GLU A 80 5.86 -11.08 -11.77
C GLU A 80 6.98 -12.11 -11.53
N ILE A 81 8.06 -11.73 -10.87
CA ILE A 81 9.17 -12.66 -10.55
C ILE A 81 8.71 -13.74 -9.55
N LEU A 82 8.04 -13.32 -8.48
CA LEU A 82 7.54 -14.21 -7.43
C LEU A 82 6.50 -15.20 -7.96
N SER A 83 5.77 -14.88 -9.04
CA SER A 83 4.74 -15.75 -9.60
C SER A 83 5.24 -17.14 -10.05
N SER A 84 6.55 -17.30 -10.23
CA SER A 84 7.19 -18.59 -10.53
C SER A 84 7.42 -19.46 -9.30
N ASP A 85 7.35 -18.90 -8.09
CA ASP A 85 7.51 -19.62 -6.83
C ASP A 85 6.16 -20.23 -6.37
N PRO A 86 6.10 -21.51 -5.99
CA PRO A 86 4.88 -22.12 -5.47
C PRO A 86 4.26 -21.37 -4.27
N ALA A 87 5.06 -20.73 -3.43
CA ALA A 87 4.61 -19.96 -2.28
C ALA A 87 3.77 -18.73 -2.69
N PHE A 88 3.90 -18.25 -3.92
CA PHE A 88 3.11 -17.14 -4.45
C PHE A 88 1.61 -17.38 -4.31
N TRP A 89 1.16 -18.62 -4.47
CA TRP A 89 -0.26 -18.97 -4.40
C TRP A 89 -0.87 -18.79 -3.00
N GLU A 90 -0.05 -18.74 -1.95
CA GLU A 90 -0.47 -18.42 -0.58
C GLU A 90 -0.53 -16.91 -0.30
N MET A 91 -0.01 -16.08 -1.22
CA MET A 91 0.11 -14.64 -1.03
C MET A 91 -1.06 -13.87 -1.66
N ARG A 92 -1.39 -12.74 -1.04
CA ARG A 92 -2.37 -11.76 -1.52
C ARG A 92 -1.70 -10.39 -1.59
N PHE A 93 -1.95 -9.67 -2.67
CA PHE A 93 -1.45 -8.32 -2.91
C PHE A 93 -2.63 -7.39 -3.12
N LEU A 94 -2.77 -6.42 -2.22
CA LEU A 94 -3.73 -5.32 -2.37
C LEU A 94 -2.97 -4.09 -2.85
N ILE A 95 -3.21 -3.64 -4.08
CA ILE A 95 -2.55 -2.46 -4.66
C ILE A 95 -3.59 -1.37 -4.84
N ILE A 96 -3.45 -0.30 -4.05
CA ILE A 96 -4.44 0.78 -3.94
C ILE A 96 -3.75 2.10 -4.25
N GLY A 97 -4.28 2.84 -5.23
CA GLY A 97 -3.69 4.11 -5.61
C GLY A 97 -4.13 4.63 -6.97
N LYS A 98 -3.75 5.86 -7.28
CA LYS A 98 -4.07 6.51 -8.55
C LYS A 98 -2.91 7.43 -8.95
N GLY A 99 -2.72 7.69 -10.23
CA GLY A 99 -1.73 8.66 -10.70
C GLY A 99 -1.34 8.45 -12.15
N ASP A 100 -0.12 7.95 -12.36
CA ASP A 100 0.45 7.70 -13.69
C ASP A 100 -0.40 6.67 -14.47
N PRO A 101 -0.92 7.02 -15.67
CA PRO A 101 -1.77 6.12 -16.45
C PRO A 101 -1.10 4.82 -16.89
N GLU A 102 0.22 4.81 -17.10
CA GLU A 102 0.94 3.59 -17.51
C GLU A 102 1.06 2.63 -16.34
N LEU A 103 1.34 3.13 -15.13
CA LEU A 103 1.32 2.32 -13.91
C LEU A 103 -0.08 1.79 -13.62
N GLU A 104 -1.13 2.59 -13.82
CA GLU A 104 -2.51 2.12 -13.73
C GLU A 104 -2.85 1.04 -14.76
N ALA A 105 -2.30 1.10 -15.97
CA ALA A 105 -2.46 0.06 -16.97
C ALA A 105 -1.70 -1.22 -16.58
N TRP A 106 -0.48 -1.07 -16.06
CA TRP A 106 0.34 -2.21 -15.65
C TRP A 106 -0.27 -2.95 -14.45
N THR A 107 -0.74 -2.22 -13.43
CA THR A 107 -1.48 -2.84 -12.30
C THR A 107 -2.68 -3.65 -12.79
N ARG A 108 -3.50 -3.12 -13.71
CA ARG A 108 -4.62 -3.86 -14.32
C ARG A 108 -4.16 -5.13 -15.04
N ALA A 109 -3.09 -5.06 -15.82
CA ALA A 109 -2.53 -6.21 -16.52
C ALA A 109 -1.97 -7.28 -15.58
N VAL A 110 -1.39 -6.89 -14.44
CA VAL A 110 -0.92 -7.84 -13.41
C VAL A 110 -2.10 -8.49 -12.69
N ARG A 111 -3.14 -7.72 -12.35
CA ARG A 111 -4.39 -8.26 -11.79
C ARG A 111 -5.03 -9.31 -12.70
N GLU A 112 -5.08 -9.04 -14.00
CA GLU A 112 -5.65 -9.97 -14.99
C GLU A 112 -4.85 -11.26 -15.13
N ARG A 113 -3.53 -11.19 -14.99
CA ARG A 113 -2.64 -12.36 -14.98
C ARG A 113 -2.76 -13.18 -13.70
N PHE A 114 -2.96 -12.54 -12.55
CA PHE A 114 -3.00 -13.19 -11.23
C PHE A 114 -4.25 -12.83 -10.42
N PRO A 115 -5.47 -13.14 -10.92
CA PRO A 115 -6.71 -12.63 -10.33
C PRO A 115 -7.03 -13.20 -8.94
N ARG A 116 -6.41 -14.34 -8.55
CA ARG A 116 -6.57 -14.95 -7.22
C ARG A 116 -5.62 -14.36 -6.17
N ASN A 117 -4.55 -13.71 -6.62
CA ASN A 117 -3.48 -13.21 -5.75
C ASN A 117 -3.48 -11.69 -5.69
N VAL A 118 -3.88 -11.00 -6.75
CA VAL A 118 -3.73 -9.55 -6.86
C VAL A 118 -5.09 -8.87 -6.98
N LYS A 119 -5.37 -7.95 -6.06
CA LYS A 119 -6.45 -6.97 -6.20
C LYS A 119 -5.86 -5.59 -6.46
N VAL A 120 -6.48 -4.87 -7.39
CA VAL A 120 -6.12 -3.50 -7.74
C VAL A 120 -7.33 -2.61 -7.56
N VAL A 121 -7.13 -1.45 -6.93
CA VAL A 121 -8.13 -0.41 -6.67
C VAL A 121 -7.54 0.93 -7.13
N ASN A 122 -7.92 1.38 -8.33
CA ASN A 122 -7.35 2.60 -8.94
C ASN A 122 -8.10 3.88 -8.52
N GLU A 123 -8.35 4.02 -7.24
CA GLU A 123 -9.12 5.13 -6.66
C GLU A 123 -8.64 5.46 -5.24
N VAL A 124 -9.02 6.65 -4.77
CA VAL A 124 -8.75 7.06 -3.39
C VAL A 124 -9.86 6.46 -2.52
N LEU A 125 -9.48 5.59 -1.59
CA LEU A 125 -10.41 4.99 -0.65
C LEU A 125 -10.78 5.96 0.48
N PRO A 126 -12.00 5.85 1.04
CA PRO A 126 -12.35 6.50 2.29
C PRO A 126 -11.37 6.12 3.41
N ARG A 127 -11.01 7.07 4.26
CA ARG A 127 -10.00 6.88 5.31
C ARG A 127 -10.39 5.76 6.30
N GLU A 128 -11.68 5.54 6.51
CA GLU A 128 -12.21 4.48 7.37
C GLU A 128 -11.88 3.10 6.79
N VAL A 129 -12.05 2.92 5.46
CA VAL A 129 -11.66 1.69 4.77
C VAL A 129 -10.14 1.47 4.85
N VAL A 130 -9.37 2.56 4.74
CA VAL A 130 -7.91 2.49 4.89
C VAL A 130 -7.50 2.09 6.31
N ARG A 131 -8.19 2.56 7.34
CA ARG A 131 -8.00 2.11 8.73
C ARG A 131 -8.26 0.61 8.87
N GLU A 132 -9.36 0.11 8.31
CA GLU A 132 -9.66 -1.33 8.31
C GLU A 132 -8.54 -2.14 7.65
N LEU A 133 -8.01 -1.67 6.53
CA LEU A 133 -6.91 -2.31 5.83
C LEU A 133 -5.64 -2.36 6.67
N TYR A 134 -5.19 -1.23 7.23
CA TYR A 134 -4.02 -1.18 8.10
C TYR A 134 -4.16 -2.06 9.35
N GLY A 135 -5.36 -2.14 9.92
CA GLY A 135 -5.64 -2.99 11.06
C GLY A 135 -5.63 -4.50 10.73
N SER A 136 -5.80 -4.88 9.46
CA SER A 136 -6.11 -6.26 9.08
C SER A 136 -5.04 -6.96 8.25
N VAL A 137 -4.39 -6.25 7.32
CA VAL A 137 -3.36 -6.80 6.41
C VAL A 137 -2.12 -7.24 7.20
N ASP A 138 -1.31 -8.18 6.70
CA ASP A 138 -0.10 -8.64 7.42
C ASP A 138 1.10 -7.71 7.21
N PHE A 139 1.31 -7.22 5.98
CA PHE A 139 2.46 -6.41 5.54
C PHE A 139 2.05 -5.15 4.78
#